data_AF-A0A3A6Q672-F1
#
_entry.id   AF-A0A3A6Q672-F1
#
_cell.length_a   1.000
_cell.length_b   1.000
_cell.length_c   1.000
_cell.angle_alpha   90.00
_cell.angle_beta   90.00
_cell.angle_gamma   90.00
#
_symmetry.space_group_name_H-M   'P 1'
#
loop_
_entity.id
_entity.type
_entity.pdbx_description
1 polymer ?
#
loop_
_entity_poly.entity_id
_entity_poly.type
_entity_poly.pdbx_seq_one_letter_code
_entity_poly.pdbx_strand_id
1 'polypeptide(L)'
;NAWGQQGDPASVSFRIAAPAAPSRIELTPGYFQITATPHLAVYDPTVQFEFWFSEKQIADIRQVETSTRYLGTALYWIAASINIKPGHDYYFYIRSVNTVGKSAFVEAVGRASDDAEGYLD
;
A
#
# COMPACT_ATOMS: atom_id res chain seq x y z
N ASN A 1 -49.86 -26.03 -12.50
CA ASN A 1 -49.06 -25.26 -11.51
C ASN A 1 -47.62 -25.38 -11.99
N ALA A 2 -47.07 -24.37 -12.65
CA ALA A 2 -45.65 -24.33 -13.01
C ALA A 2 -45.25 -22.89 -13.32
N TRP A 3 -45.30 -22.04 -12.28
CA TRP A 3 -44.60 -20.76 -12.31
C TRP A 3 -43.12 -21.06 -12.07
N GLY A 4 -42.34 -21.13 -13.14
CA GLY A 4 -40.89 -21.08 -13.06
C GLY A 4 -40.49 -19.65 -12.69
N GLN A 5 -39.98 -19.46 -11.47
CA GLN A 5 -39.31 -18.22 -11.11
C GLN A 5 -38.02 -18.12 -11.92
N GLN A 6 -38.04 -17.28 -12.95
CA GLN A 6 -36.83 -16.84 -13.63
C GLN A 6 -36.15 -15.84 -12.69
N GLY A 7 -35.11 -16.31 -11.99
CA GLY A 7 -34.27 -15.45 -11.16
C GLY A 7 -33.66 -14.34 -12.02
N ASP A 8 -33.67 -13.12 -11.48
CA ASP A 8 -33.00 -11.95 -12.05
C ASP A 8 -31.56 -12.34 -12.44
N PRO A 9 -31.08 -12.04 -13.66
CA PRO A 9 -29.70 -12.33 -14.01
C PRO A 9 -28.78 -11.60 -13.03
N ALA A 10 -27.98 -12.35 -12.27
CA ALA A 10 -26.88 -11.80 -11.50
C ALA A 10 -25.90 -11.18 -12.50
N SER A 11 -26.05 -9.89 -12.77
CA SER A 11 -25.14 -9.13 -13.63
C SER A 11 -23.81 -8.99 -12.90
N VAL A 12 -22.85 -9.85 -13.25
CA VAL A 12 -21.46 -9.68 -12.82
C VAL A 12 -20.93 -8.48 -13.61
N SER A 13 -21.00 -7.30 -13.01
CA SER A 13 -20.45 -6.08 -13.61
C SER A 13 -18.93 -6.21 -13.71
N PHE A 14 -18.43 -6.53 -14.90
CA PHE A 14 -17.01 -6.51 -15.22
C PHE A 14 -16.55 -5.05 -15.27
N ARG A 15 -15.87 -4.57 -14.21
CA ARG A 15 -15.29 -3.22 -14.19
C ARG A 15 -13.85 -3.29 -14.70
N ILE A 16 -13.64 -2.93 -15.96
CA ILE A 16 -12.31 -2.69 -16.54
C ILE A 16 -11.99 -1.21 -16.32
N ALA A 17 -11.47 -0.88 -15.15
CA ALA A 17 -11.11 0.50 -14.79
C ALA A 17 -9.72 0.55 -14.18
N ALA A 18 -9.12 1.75 -14.19
CA ALA A 18 -7.95 2.01 -13.36
C ALA A 18 -8.32 1.70 -11.88
N PRO A 19 -7.35 1.20 -11.09
CA PRO A 19 -7.65 0.77 -9.74
C PRO A 19 -7.92 1.97 -8.84
N ALA A 20 -8.73 1.75 -7.80
CA ALA A 20 -8.86 2.73 -6.73
C ALA A 20 -7.54 2.87 -5.97
N ALA A 21 -7.28 4.05 -5.40
CA ALA A 21 -6.13 4.24 -4.53
C ALA A 21 -6.25 3.40 -3.23
N PRO A 22 -5.13 3.09 -2.56
CA PRO A 22 -5.19 2.51 -1.22
C PRO A 22 -6.10 3.33 -0.30
N SER A 23 -7.01 2.68 0.39
CA SER A 23 -7.90 3.35 1.36
C SER A 23 -7.20 3.65 2.69
N ARG A 24 -6.24 2.81 3.05
CA ARG A 24 -5.35 2.97 4.19
C ARG A 24 -4.04 2.23 3.93
N ILE A 25 -3.01 2.63 4.66
CA ILE A 25 -1.73 1.93 4.71
C ILE A 25 -1.48 1.63 6.18
N GLU A 26 -1.40 0.35 6.51
CA GLU A 26 -1.01 -0.11 7.83
C GLU A 26 0.52 -0.17 7.91
N LEU A 27 1.09 0.48 8.92
CA LEU A 27 2.52 0.47 9.17
C LEU A 27 2.77 -0.31 10.47
N THR A 28 3.53 -1.40 10.38
CA THR A 28 3.95 -2.19 11.52
C THR A 28 5.43 -1.91 11.80
N PRO A 29 5.76 -1.17 12.87
CA PRO A 29 7.15 -0.97 13.29
C PRO A 29 7.76 -2.27 13.79
N GLY A 30 9.01 -2.52 13.45
CA GLY A 30 9.86 -3.52 14.09
C GLY A 30 11.25 -2.95 14.37
N TYR A 31 12.12 -3.77 14.94
CA TYR A 31 13.49 -3.36 15.25
C TYR A 31 14.27 -3.05 13.96
N PHE A 32 14.63 -1.78 13.76
CA PHE A 32 15.24 -1.26 12.51
C PHE A 32 14.48 -1.60 11.22
N GLN A 33 13.16 -1.80 11.32
CA GLN A 33 12.33 -2.09 10.16
C GLN A 33 10.94 -1.46 10.27
N ILE A 34 10.32 -1.22 9.13
CA ILE A 34 8.91 -0.86 9.03
C ILE A 34 8.28 -1.68 7.92
N THR A 35 7.21 -2.40 8.24
CA THR A 35 6.38 -3.09 7.24
C THR A 35 5.23 -2.20 6.83
N ALA A 36 5.05 -1.98 5.53
CA ALA A 36 3.92 -1.25 4.97
C ALA A 36 2.97 -2.19 4.23
N THR A 37 1.72 -2.22 4.68
CA THR A 37 0.65 -3.06 4.14
C THR A 37 -0.52 -2.19 3.67
N PRO A 38 -0.69 -1.97 2.36
CA PRO A 38 -1.80 -1.21 1.80
C PRO A 38 -3.09 -2.03 1.80
N HIS A 39 -4.23 -1.35 1.97
CA HIS A 39 -5.55 -1.98 1.87
C HIS A 39 -6.49 -1.18 0.98
N LEU A 40 -7.30 -1.89 0.19
CA LEU A 40 -8.38 -1.29 -0.58
C LEU A 40 -9.67 -1.21 0.24
N ALA A 41 -10.50 -0.20 -0.05
CA ALA A 41 -11.83 -0.10 0.55
C ALA A 41 -12.76 -1.24 0.08
N VAL A 42 -12.55 -1.70 -1.15
CA VAL A 42 -13.22 -2.87 -1.74
C VAL A 42 -12.12 -3.78 -2.27
N TYR A 43 -12.15 -5.05 -1.89
CA TYR A 43 -11.19 -6.03 -2.36
C TYR A 43 -11.23 -6.15 -3.88
N ASP A 44 -10.05 -6.08 -4.51
CA ASP A 44 -9.85 -6.32 -5.93
C ASP A 44 -8.59 -7.19 -6.11
N PRO A 45 -8.74 -8.45 -6.56
CA PRO A 45 -7.62 -9.39 -6.71
C PRO A 45 -6.68 -9.04 -7.88
N THR A 46 -7.09 -8.14 -8.77
CA THR A 46 -6.28 -7.73 -9.93
C THR A 46 -5.28 -6.63 -9.57
N VAL A 47 -5.41 -6.07 -8.37
CA VAL A 47 -4.61 -4.94 -7.90
C VAL A 47 -3.34 -5.43 -7.20
N GLN A 48 -2.21 -4.89 -7.64
CA GLN A 48 -0.97 -4.88 -6.86
C GLN A 48 -0.64 -3.45 -6.42
N PHE A 49 0.39 -3.28 -5.60
CA PHE A 49 0.82 -1.97 -5.14
C PHE A 49 2.25 -1.71 -5.56
N GLU A 50 2.51 -0.50 -6.07
CA GLU A 50 3.87 -0.01 -6.27
C GLU A 50 4.29 0.82 -5.05
N PHE A 51 5.51 0.61 -4.56
CA PHE A 51 6.03 1.20 -3.33
C PHE A 51 7.20 2.14 -3.58
N TRP A 52 7.17 3.29 -2.92
CA TRP A 52 8.26 4.26 -2.85
C TRP A 52 8.55 4.64 -1.41
N PHE A 53 9.81 5.00 -1.17
CA PHE A 53 10.33 5.31 0.16
C PHE A 53 11.18 6.57 0.16
N SER A 54 11.04 7.38 1.21
CA SER A 54 11.86 8.56 1.47
C SER A 54 12.09 8.77 2.97
N GLU A 55 13.26 9.30 3.33
CA GLU A 55 13.56 9.77 4.68
C GLU A 55 13.01 11.19 4.94
N LYS A 56 12.54 11.87 3.89
CA LYS A 56 11.98 13.22 3.95
C LYS A 56 10.62 13.26 3.27
N GLN A 57 9.69 14.00 3.86
CA GLN A 57 8.39 14.23 3.25
C GLN A 57 8.52 14.93 1.90
N ILE A 58 7.73 14.50 0.93
CA ILE A 58 7.57 15.12 -0.38
C ILE A 58 6.31 15.97 -0.35
N ALA A 59 6.47 17.29 -0.48
CA ALA A 59 5.35 18.23 -0.45
C ALA A 59 4.46 18.15 -1.71
N ASP A 60 5.05 17.93 -2.89
CA ASP A 60 4.31 17.73 -4.14
C ASP A 60 4.33 16.26 -4.53
N ILE A 61 3.18 15.60 -4.39
CA ILE A 61 3.02 14.16 -4.67
C ILE A 61 3.42 13.77 -6.10
N ARG A 62 3.47 14.71 -7.03
CA ARG A 62 3.92 14.48 -8.42
C ARG A 62 5.42 14.26 -8.52
N GLN A 63 6.19 14.69 -7.51
CA GLN A 63 7.63 14.51 -7.43
C GLN A 63 8.02 13.17 -6.78
N VAL A 64 7.07 12.35 -6.33
CA VAL A 64 7.35 11.06 -5.69
C VAL A 64 8.22 10.20 -6.59
N GLU A 65 7.88 10.05 -7.86
CA GLU A 65 8.60 9.16 -8.78
C GLU A 65 10.04 9.62 -9.07
N THR A 66 10.35 10.91 -8.93
CA THR A 66 11.67 11.50 -9.24
C THR A 66 12.54 11.71 -8.00
N SER A 67 11.91 11.96 -6.85
CA SER A 67 12.58 12.41 -5.62
C SER A 67 12.65 11.36 -4.53
N THR A 68 12.05 10.20 -4.73
CA THR A 68 12.02 9.10 -3.75
C THR A 68 12.55 7.81 -4.35
N ARG A 69 12.89 6.85 -3.48
CA ARG A 69 13.41 5.56 -3.91
C ARG A 69 12.25 4.64 -4.27
N TYR A 70 12.20 4.19 -5.52
CA TYR A 70 11.34 3.07 -5.90
C TYR A 70 11.81 1.78 -5.24
N LEU A 71 10.89 1.07 -4.60
CA LEU A 71 11.14 -0.17 -3.89
C LEU A 71 10.76 -1.38 -4.75
N GLY A 72 9.57 -1.35 -5.35
CA GLY A 72 9.08 -2.42 -6.21
C GLY A 72 7.55 -2.51 -6.23
N THR A 73 7.04 -3.58 -6.84
CA THR A 73 5.62 -3.92 -6.87
C THR A 73 5.38 -5.17 -6.03
N ALA A 74 4.46 -5.10 -5.06
CA ALA A 74 4.14 -6.20 -4.15
C ALA A 74 2.76 -6.02 -3.50
N LEU A 75 2.38 -6.93 -2.59
CA LEU A 75 1.21 -6.76 -1.72
C LEU A 75 1.56 -6.08 -0.39
N TYR A 76 2.81 -6.16 0.03
CA TYR A 76 3.37 -5.45 1.19
C TYR A 76 4.86 -5.21 0.94
N TRP A 77 5.45 -4.30 1.69
CA TRP A 77 6.90 -4.06 1.63
C TRP A 77 7.49 -3.98 3.03
N ILE A 78 8.70 -4.51 3.20
CA ILE A 78 9.48 -4.37 4.43
C ILE A 78 10.66 -3.44 4.12
N ALA A 79 10.62 -2.24 4.67
CA ALA A 79 11.78 -1.35 4.66
C ALA A 79 12.67 -1.72 5.84
N ALA A 80 13.65 -2.58 5.59
CA ALA A 80 14.69 -2.97 6.53
C ALA A 80 16.06 -2.53 5.99
N SER A 81 16.81 -1.74 6.76
CA SER A 81 18.16 -1.32 6.39
C SER A 81 18.90 -0.72 7.60
N ILE A 82 20.23 -0.64 7.54
CA ILE A 82 21.09 0.07 8.51
C ILE A 82 20.76 1.58 8.63
N ASN A 83 20.00 2.13 7.68
CA ASN A 83 19.59 3.53 7.64
C ASN A 83 18.22 3.78 8.27
N ILE A 84 17.42 2.73 8.48
CA ILE A 84 16.22 2.84 9.30
C ILE A 84 16.72 2.93 10.74
N LYS A 85 16.43 4.04 11.42
CA LYS A 85 16.88 4.36 12.75
C LYS A 85 15.67 4.74 13.60
N PRO A 86 15.66 4.36 14.88
CA PRO A 86 14.64 4.82 15.80
C PRO A 86 14.62 6.35 15.91
N GLY A 87 13.45 6.90 16.22
CA GLY A 87 13.27 8.35 16.38
C GLY A 87 13.22 9.16 15.08
N HIS A 88 13.29 8.52 13.91
CA HIS A 88 13.16 9.17 12.60
C HIS A 88 11.83 8.84 11.92
N ASP A 89 11.24 9.86 11.28
CA ASP A 89 10.07 9.70 10.42
C ASP A 89 10.50 9.19 9.04
N TYR A 90 9.85 8.13 8.59
CA TYR A 90 10.01 7.56 7.26
C TYR A 90 8.71 7.60 6.51
N TYR A 91 8.79 8.01 5.24
CA TYR A 91 7.65 8.29 4.39
C TYR A 91 7.54 7.22 3.31
N PHE A 92 6.36 6.62 3.23
CA PHE A 92 5.98 5.66 2.21
C PHE A 92 4.96 6.31 1.28
N TYR A 93 5.19 6.17 -0.02
CA TYR A 93 4.24 6.58 -1.04
C TYR A 93 3.82 5.36 -1.83
N ILE A 94 2.53 5.07 -1.81
CA ILE A 94 2.00 3.81 -2.34
C ILE A 94 0.83 4.12 -3.26
N ARG A 95 0.79 3.45 -4.40
CA ARG A 95 -0.36 3.49 -5.31
C ARG A 95 -0.72 2.10 -5.77
N SER A 96 -1.98 1.93 -6.12
CA SER A 96 -2.50 0.71 -6.71
C SER A 96 -2.24 0.68 -8.21
N VAL A 97 -1.95 -0.50 -8.73
CA VAL A 97 -1.75 -0.76 -10.16
C VAL A 97 -2.48 -2.02 -10.59
N ASN A 98 -3.00 -2.02 -11.81
CA ASN A 98 -3.48 -3.20 -12.50
C ASN A 98 -3.11 -3.09 -14.00
N THR A 99 -3.60 -4.00 -14.83
CA THR A 99 -3.32 -3.97 -16.28
C THR A 99 -3.92 -2.77 -17.01
N VAL A 100 -4.92 -2.11 -16.42
CA VAL A 100 -5.63 -0.96 -17.01
C VAL A 100 -4.95 0.36 -16.68
N GLY A 101 -4.36 0.49 -15.50
CA GLY A 101 -3.69 1.72 -15.11
C GLY A 101 -3.24 1.77 -13.66
N LYS A 102 -3.07 3.00 -13.18
CA LYS A 102 -2.48 3.34 -11.88
C LYS A 102 -3.37 4.32 -11.14
N SER A 103 -3.50 4.17 -9.83
CA SER A 103 -4.22 5.12 -8.99
C SER A 103 -3.36 6.35 -8.66
N ALA A 104 -3.97 7.32 -7.98
CA ALA A 104 -3.21 8.34 -7.25
C ALA A 104 -2.37 7.71 -6.13
N PHE A 105 -1.34 8.41 -5.69
CA PHE A 105 -0.53 8.06 -4.53
C PHE A 105 -1.26 8.36 -3.22
N VAL A 106 -0.92 7.55 -2.21
CA VAL A 106 -1.28 7.77 -0.81
C VAL A 106 0.02 7.78 0.00
N GLU A 107 0.16 8.77 0.87
CA GLU A 107 1.28 8.90 1.80
C GLU A 107 0.97 8.19 3.12
N ALA A 108 1.97 7.53 3.68
CA ALA A 108 1.96 7.06 5.06
C ALA A 108 3.31 7.37 5.72
N VAL A 109 3.27 7.78 6.99
CA VAL A 109 4.45 8.09 7.79
C VAL A 109 4.55 7.13 8.97
N GLY A 110 5.73 6.54 9.14
CA GLY A 110 6.01 5.62 10.24
C GLY A 110 7.38 5.85 10.83
N ARG A 111 7.54 5.44 12.09
CA ARG A 111 8.82 5.40 12.79
C ARG A 111 9.17 3.96 13.08
N ALA A 112 10.44 3.61 12.95
CA ALA A 112 10.91 2.31 13.41
C ALA A 112 10.91 2.28 14.94
N SER A 113 10.68 1.09 15.50
CA SER A 113 10.78 0.92 16.95
C SER A 113 12.25 0.89 17.38
N ASP A 114 12.56 1.57 18.48
CA ASP A 114 13.82 1.42 19.22
C ASP A 114 13.75 0.26 20.23
N ASP A 115 12.55 -0.27 20.43
CA ASP A 115 12.28 -1.20 21.51
C ASP A 115 12.78 -2.61 21.16
N ALA A 116 13.93 -2.97 21.73
CA ALA A 116 14.50 -4.30 21.68
C ALA A 116 13.95 -5.22 22.78
N GLU A 117 13.13 -4.74 23.73
CA GLU A 117 12.69 -5.53 24.90
C GLU A 117 11.84 -6.75 24.50
N GLY A 118 11.21 -6.75 23.32
CA GLY A 118 10.40 -7.89 22.85
C GLY A 118 11.18 -9.07 22.27
N TYR A 119 12.51 -8.98 22.12
CA TYR A 119 13.36 -10.03 21.53
C TYR A 119 14.36 -10.67 22.51
N LEU A 120 14.31 -10.27 23.79
CA LEU A 120 15.15 -10.80 24.86
C LEU A 120 14.27 -11.49 25.92
N ASP A 121 13.77 -12.68 25.59
CA ASP A 121 13.42 -13.72 26.57
C ASP A 121 13.92 -15.08 26.07
#